data_AF-A0A497G743-F1
#
_entry.id   AF-A0A497G743-F1
#
_cell.length_a   1.000
_cell.length_b   1.000
_cell.length_c   1.000
_cell.angle_alpha   90.00
_cell.angle_beta   90.00
_cell.angle_gamma   90.00
#
_symmetry.space_group_name_H-M   'P 1'
#
loop_
_entity.id
_entity.type
_entity.pdbx_description
1 polymer ?
#
loop_
_entity_poly.entity_id
_entity_poly.type
_entity_poly.pdbx_seq_one_letter_code
_entity_poly.pdbx_strand_id
1 'polypeptide(L)'
;METRVTLFVYKGDRCAQLVKELYEILKSSPGKPRMRVVRARITSPEQFSAFLTYMEELYGSEYVDEYKRYGIRRLPALVVGESKVFEGYFPSRDELMELLVEAGILPRKHEARPVHEGVAREAVAAKSVKSCRNCVFYDASRSRCFLLHLNVQDPNNPPCTR
;
A
#
# COMPACT_ATOMS: atom_id res chain seq x y z
N MET A 1 16.44 8.51 -2.80
CA MET A 1 16.23 8.42 -1.33
C MET A 1 16.37 6.96 -0.94
N GLU A 2 17.13 6.65 0.12
CA GLU A 2 17.28 5.28 0.59
C GLU A 2 16.08 4.93 1.48
N THR A 3 15.18 4.07 1.00
CA THR A 3 13.98 3.68 1.75
C THR A 3 14.37 2.85 2.96
N ARG A 4 14.01 3.32 4.16
CA ARG A 4 14.26 2.64 5.43
C ARG A 4 13.01 1.91 5.89
N VAL A 5 13.17 0.65 6.30
CA VAL A 5 12.08 -0.17 6.85
C VAL A 5 12.45 -0.55 8.27
N THR A 6 11.66 -0.10 9.24
CA THR A 6 11.89 -0.38 10.66
C THR A 6 10.76 -1.22 11.20
N LEU A 7 11.07 -2.45 11.64
CA LEU A 7 10.11 -3.36 12.25
C LEU A 7 10.35 -3.41 13.77
N PHE A 8 9.32 -3.10 14.54
CA PHE A 8 9.31 -3.14 16.00
C PHE A 8 8.66 -4.43 16.46
N VAL A 9 9.38 -5.22 17.27
CA VAL A 9 8.94 -6.55 17.73
C VAL A 9 9.29 -6.79 19.19
N TYR A 10 8.70 -7.84 19.76
CA TYR A 10 9.03 -8.36 21.10
C TYR A 10 9.59 -9.78 21.01
N LYS A 11 9.96 -10.37 22.16
CA LYS A 11 10.49 -11.74 22.20
C LYS A 11 9.37 -12.75 21.97
N GLY A 12 9.37 -13.40 20.80
CA GLY A 12 8.45 -14.52 20.50
C GLY A 12 8.63 -15.10 19.10
N ASP A 13 8.20 -16.35 18.91
CA ASP A 13 8.39 -17.10 17.66
C ASP A 13 7.64 -16.48 16.48
N ARG A 14 6.42 -15.99 16.70
CA ARG A 14 5.64 -15.27 15.67
C ARG A 14 6.35 -14.00 15.19
N CYS A 15 7.07 -13.31 16.08
CA CYS A 15 7.89 -12.15 15.69
C CYS A 15 9.09 -12.57 14.85
N ALA A 16 9.74 -13.69 15.18
CA ALA A 16 10.84 -14.23 14.39
C ALA A 16 10.39 -14.64 12.97
N GLN A 17 9.21 -15.25 12.86
CA GLN A 17 8.59 -15.59 11.56
C GLN A 17 8.33 -14.32 10.73
N LEU A 18 7.70 -13.31 11.32
CA LEU A 18 7.43 -12.03 10.63
C LEU A 18 8.71 -11.33 10.15
N VAL A 19 9.76 -11.32 10.97
CA VAL A 19 11.08 -10.77 10.57
C VAL A 19 11.63 -11.51 9.35
N LYS A 20 11.55 -12.84 9.33
CA LYS A 20 12.02 -13.67 8.23
C LYS A 20 11.22 -13.42 6.94
N GLU A 21 9.89 -13.39 7.04
CA GLU A 21 9.01 -13.13 5.90
C GLU A 21 9.27 -11.76 5.29
N LEU A 22 9.33 -10.71 6.11
CA LEU A 22 9.65 -9.36 5.65
C LEU A 22 11.03 -9.32 4.98
N TYR A 23 12.04 -9.96 5.56
CA TYR A 23 13.37 -10.02 4.97
C TYR A 23 13.36 -10.65 3.56
N GLU A 24 12.68 -11.78 3.38
CA GLU A 24 12.61 -12.47 2.08
C GLU A 24 11.88 -11.63 1.02
N ILE A 25 10.82 -10.91 1.42
CA ILE A 25 10.10 -10.00 0.52
C ILE A 25 10.99 -8.83 0.11
N LEU A 26 11.66 -8.17 1.08
CA LEU A 26 12.53 -7.03 0.81
C LEU A 26 13.77 -7.41 0.01
N LYS A 27 14.32 -8.62 0.21
CA LYS A 27 15.45 -9.15 -0.58
C LYS A 27 15.11 -9.26 -2.07
N SER A 28 13.85 -9.53 -2.39
CA SER A 28 13.34 -9.66 -3.76
C SER A 28 12.92 -8.32 -4.39
N SER A 29 12.98 -7.22 -3.63
CA SER A 29 12.53 -5.91 -4.07
C SER A 29 13.61 -5.11 -4.85
N PRO A 30 13.21 -4.35 -5.88
CA PRO A 30 14.12 -3.43 -6.55
C PRO A 30 14.51 -2.30 -5.59
N GLY A 31 15.81 -2.06 -5.41
CA GLY A 31 16.33 -1.00 -4.55
C GLY A 31 16.79 -1.43 -3.15
N LYS A 32 16.54 -2.70 -2.74
CA LYS A 32 17.07 -3.31 -1.50
C LYS A 32 17.00 -2.36 -0.29
N PRO A 33 15.80 -1.99 0.16
CA PRO A 33 15.62 -1.06 1.26
C PRO A 33 16.34 -1.55 2.52
N ARG A 34 16.86 -0.61 3.33
CA ARG A 34 17.54 -0.97 4.57
C ARG A 34 16.53 -1.38 5.62
N MET A 35 16.56 -2.66 5.99
CA MET A 35 15.75 -3.21 7.08
C MET A 35 16.46 -3.04 8.43
N ARG A 36 15.75 -2.52 9.42
CA ARG A 36 16.16 -2.45 10.83
C ARG A 36 15.10 -3.11 11.70
N VAL A 37 15.53 -3.89 12.68
CA VAL A 37 14.63 -4.53 13.65
C VAL A 37 14.91 -3.96 15.03
N VAL A 38 13.89 -3.36 15.65
CA VAL A 38 13.92 -2.84 17.01
C VAL A 38 13.21 -3.84 17.91
N ARG A 39 13.92 -4.33 18.95
CA ARG A 39 13.41 -5.38 19.83
C ARG A 39 13.12 -4.82 21.22
N ALA A 40 11.85 -4.81 21.61
CA ALA A 40 11.44 -4.56 22.99
C ALA A 40 11.71 -5.78 23.86
N ARG A 41 12.21 -5.57 25.08
CA ARG A 41 12.56 -6.64 26.03
C ARG A 41 11.33 -7.12 26.82
N ILE A 42 10.27 -7.47 26.10
CA ILE A 42 9.02 -8.01 26.65
C ILE A 42 8.69 -9.36 26.01
N THR A 43 7.86 -10.16 26.66
CA THR A 43 7.44 -11.49 26.17
C THR A 43 5.99 -11.53 25.69
N SER A 44 5.17 -10.54 26.05
CA SER A 44 3.80 -10.41 25.54
C SER A 44 3.50 -8.95 25.17
N PRO A 45 2.65 -8.72 24.15
CA PRO A 45 2.34 -7.38 23.66
C PRO A 45 1.54 -6.54 24.65
N GLU A 46 0.79 -7.15 25.56
CA GLU A 46 0.03 -6.47 26.62
C GLU A 46 0.95 -5.73 27.60
N GLN A 47 2.18 -6.21 27.77
CA GLN A 47 3.18 -5.58 28.65
C GLN A 47 3.79 -4.31 28.02
N PHE A 48 3.53 -4.03 26.74
CA PHE A 48 4.23 -2.98 26.01
C PHE A 48 3.97 -1.59 26.57
N SER A 49 2.74 -1.27 26.95
CA SER A 49 2.42 0.03 27.55
C SER A 49 3.17 0.24 28.87
N ALA A 50 3.17 -0.76 29.75
CA ALA A 50 3.91 -0.71 31.02
C ALA A 50 5.43 -0.63 30.78
N PHE A 51 5.95 -1.33 29.77
CA PHE A 51 7.35 -1.27 29.37
C PHE A 51 7.76 0.13 28.93
N LEU A 52 6.95 0.84 28.13
CA LEU A 52 7.26 2.21 27.73
C LEU A 52 7.32 3.14 28.94
N THR A 53 6.33 3.09 29.83
CA THR A 53 6.34 3.90 31.06
C THR A 53 7.58 3.61 31.90
N TYR A 54 7.87 2.33 32.17
CA TYR A 54 9.01 1.92 32.97
C TYR A 54 10.35 2.38 32.37
N MET A 55 10.54 2.24 31.06
CA MET A 55 11.78 2.65 30.40
C MET A 55 11.93 4.17 30.36
N GLU A 56 10.83 4.91 30.19
CA GLU A 56 10.83 6.38 30.25
C GLU A 56 11.19 6.88 31.65
N GLU A 57 10.66 6.27 32.71
CA GLU A 57 10.99 6.62 34.10
C GLU A 57 12.46 6.36 34.44
N LEU A 58 13.03 5.26 33.92
CA LEU A 58 14.42 4.88 34.23
C LEU A 58 15.48 5.60 33.40
N TYR A 59 15.19 5.84 32.12
CA TYR A 59 16.17 6.27 31.13
C TYR A 59 15.80 7.58 30.43
N GLY A 60 14.68 8.21 30.80
CA GLY A 60 14.21 9.44 30.16
C GLY A 60 13.42 9.19 28.88
N SER A 61 12.81 10.28 28.37
CA SER A 61 11.96 10.25 27.18
C SER A 61 12.74 9.86 25.93
N GLU A 62 14.03 10.16 25.85
CA GLU A 62 14.88 9.85 24.69
C GLU A 62 14.89 8.36 24.33
N TYR A 63 14.70 7.48 25.32
CA TYR A 63 14.68 6.04 25.11
C TYR A 63 13.41 5.58 24.41
N VAL A 64 12.28 6.21 24.73
CA VAL A 64 10.96 5.86 24.19
C VAL A 64 10.56 6.74 23.01
N ASP A 65 11.29 7.81 22.75
CA ASP A 65 11.04 8.80 21.70
C ASP A 65 10.89 8.16 20.33
N GLU A 66 11.63 7.09 20.04
CA GLU A 66 11.50 6.41 18.76
C GLU A 66 10.10 5.77 18.60
N TYR A 67 9.57 5.14 19.65
CA TYR A 67 8.21 4.59 19.62
C TYR A 67 7.16 5.70 19.58
N LYS A 68 7.38 6.79 20.32
CA LYS A 68 6.47 7.95 20.38
C LYS A 68 6.43 8.71 19.06
N ARG A 69 7.57 8.91 18.40
CA ARG A 69 7.71 9.60 17.10
C ARG A 69 6.84 8.95 16.04
N TYR A 70 6.81 7.63 15.99
CA TYR A 70 5.97 6.89 15.04
C TYR A 70 4.56 6.56 15.58
N GLY A 71 4.25 7.00 16.81
CA GLY A 71 2.97 6.74 17.46
C GLY A 71 2.66 5.26 17.65
N ILE A 72 3.65 4.44 17.97
CA ILE A 72 3.52 2.99 18.16
C ILE A 72 2.94 2.73 19.55
N ARG A 73 1.78 2.09 19.60
CA ARG A 73 1.08 1.77 20.86
C ARG A 73 0.98 0.28 21.12
N ARG A 74 1.18 -0.55 20.09
CA ARG A 74 1.12 -2.01 20.17
C ARG A 74 2.19 -2.64 19.31
N LEU A 75 2.62 -3.84 19.69
CA LEU A 75 3.59 -4.63 18.93
C LEU A 75 2.93 -5.91 18.38
N PRO A 76 3.42 -6.44 17.26
CA PRO A 76 4.48 -5.89 16.39
C PRO A 76 3.99 -4.67 15.60
N ALA A 77 4.92 -3.83 15.11
CA ALA A 77 4.59 -2.66 14.29
C ALA A 77 5.62 -2.43 13.19
N LEU A 78 5.19 -1.99 12.02
CA LEU A 78 6.06 -1.71 10.88
C LEU A 78 6.00 -0.23 10.50
N VAL A 79 7.17 0.36 10.28
CA VAL A 79 7.34 1.74 9.82
C VAL A 79 8.19 1.74 8.56
N VAL A 80 7.75 2.51 7.56
CA VAL A 80 8.46 2.69 6.30
C VAL A 80 8.73 4.18 6.11
N GLY A 81 10.01 4.56 6.06
CA GLY A 81 10.42 5.96 6.13
C GLY A 81 9.95 6.58 7.45
N GLU A 82 8.96 7.46 7.38
CA GLU A 82 8.34 8.13 8.53
C GLU A 82 6.90 7.68 8.79
N SER A 83 6.36 6.78 7.96
CA SER A 83 4.96 6.36 7.99
C SER A 83 4.80 5.01 8.68
N LYS A 84 3.95 4.96 9.71
CA LYS A 84 3.50 3.70 10.33
C LYS A 84 2.56 2.97 9.38
N VAL A 85 2.92 1.75 9.01
CA VAL A 85 2.18 0.89 8.08
C VAL A 85 1.16 0.03 8.82
N PHE A 86 1.57 -0.62 9.91
CA PHE A 86 0.65 -1.40 10.75
C PHE A 86 1.13 -1.49 12.20
N GLU A 87 0.23 -1.87 13.11
CA GLU A 87 0.58 -2.20 14.51
C GLU A 87 -0.39 -3.20 15.17
N GLY A 88 0.14 -4.01 16.09
CA GLY A 88 -0.65 -4.81 17.03
C GLY A 88 -1.26 -6.11 16.48
N TYR A 89 -0.88 -6.52 15.28
CA TYR A 89 -1.32 -7.77 14.68
C TYR A 89 -0.22 -8.38 13.79
N PHE A 90 -0.42 -9.65 13.40
CA PHE A 90 0.50 -10.37 12.51
C PHE A 90 -0.16 -10.48 11.14
N PRO A 91 0.25 -9.67 10.15
CA PRO A 91 -0.29 -9.75 8.80
C PRO A 91 0.06 -11.10 8.17
N SER A 92 -0.80 -11.56 7.26
CA SER A 92 -0.45 -12.66 6.37
C SER A 92 0.62 -12.24 5.37
N ARG A 93 1.25 -13.21 4.69
CA ARG A 93 2.25 -12.90 3.65
C ARG A 93 1.68 -12.02 2.54
N ASP A 94 0.45 -12.29 2.09
CA ASP A 94 -0.20 -11.53 1.03
C ASP A 94 -0.53 -10.10 1.47
N GLU A 95 -1.10 -9.96 2.67
CA GLU A 95 -1.38 -8.65 3.27
C GLU A 95 -0.09 -7.84 3.49
N LEU A 96 1.00 -8.48 3.92
CA LEU A 96 2.29 -7.82 4.08
C LEU A 96 2.82 -7.30 2.74
N MET A 97 2.62 -8.04 1.64
CA MET A 97 2.97 -7.56 0.30
C MET A 97 2.11 -6.37 -0.11
N GLU A 98 0.79 -6.42 0.11
CA GLU A 98 -0.12 -5.30 -0.19
C GLU A 98 0.28 -4.03 0.57
N LEU A 99 0.55 -4.14 1.87
CA LEU A 99 1.01 -3.03 2.71
C LEU A 99 2.33 -2.42 2.22
N LEU A 100 3.28 -3.25 1.74
CA LEU A 100 4.54 -2.78 1.17
C LEU A 100 4.37 -2.13 -0.21
N VAL A 101 3.38 -2.58 -1.00
CA VAL A 101 3.00 -1.96 -2.27
C VAL A 101 2.36 -0.60 -2.04
N GLU A 102 1.46 -0.49 -1.05
CA GLU A 102 0.84 0.77 -0.66
C GLU A 102 1.86 1.77 -0.12
N ALA A 103 2.83 1.29 0.67
CA ALA A 103 3.94 2.08 1.16
C ALA A 103 4.97 2.45 0.07
N GLY A 104 4.79 2.00 -1.17
CA GLY A 104 5.68 2.31 -2.31
C GLY A 104 7.04 1.63 -2.26
N ILE A 105 7.20 0.56 -1.45
CA ILE A 105 8.43 -0.24 -1.41
C ILE A 105 8.46 -1.23 -2.56
N LEU A 106 7.35 -1.91 -2.79
CA LEU A 106 7.21 -2.83 -3.90
C LEU A 106 6.56 -2.12 -5.09
N PRO A 107 7.01 -2.41 -6.32
CA PRO A 107 6.30 -1.91 -7.49
C PRO A 107 4.88 -2.47 -7.44
N ARG A 108 3.87 -1.59 -7.60
CA ARG A 108 2.51 -2.03 -7.89
C ARG A 108 2.58 -2.96 -9.10
N LYS A 109 2.20 -4.21 -8.92
CA LYS A 109 2.02 -5.13 -10.05
C LYS A 109 0.86 -4.58 -10.87
N HIS A 110 1.17 -3.72 -11.84
CA HIS A 110 0.18 -3.14 -12.75
C HIS A 110 -0.50 -4.28 -13.54
N GLU A 111 -1.74 -4.61 -13.20
CA GLU A 111 -2.75 -4.67 -14.26
C GLU A 111 -2.92 -3.22 -14.76
N ALA A 112 -2.73 -3.02 -16.05
CA ALA A 112 -2.74 -1.71 -16.66
C ALA A 112 -4.04 -0.94 -16.37
N ARG A 113 -3.93 0.10 -15.55
CA ARG A 113 -4.70 1.34 -15.74
C ARG A 113 -3.73 2.53 -15.62
N PRO A 114 -3.83 3.53 -16.50
CA PRO A 114 -2.88 4.62 -16.54
C PRO A 114 -3.15 5.62 -15.40
N VAL A 115 -2.07 5.91 -14.68
CA VAL A 115 -1.61 7.21 -14.18
C VAL A 115 -2.68 8.29 -14.00
N HIS A 116 -2.98 8.59 -12.73
CA HIS A 116 -3.19 9.97 -12.29
C HIS A 116 -2.17 10.27 -11.19
N GLU A 117 -0.92 10.50 -11.60
CA GLU A 117 0.01 11.27 -10.78
C GLU A 117 -0.21 12.75 -11.04
N GLY A 118 -0.09 13.53 -9.96
CA GLY A 118 0.30 14.92 -10.09
C GLY A 118 -0.83 15.88 -10.41
N VAL A 119 -1.29 16.55 -9.35
CA VAL A 119 -1.62 17.96 -9.46
C VAL A 119 -0.45 18.67 -10.17
N ALA A 120 -0.80 19.34 -11.27
CA ALA A 120 -0.04 20.31 -12.06
C ALA A 120 1.13 19.79 -12.94
N ARG A 121 0.88 19.62 -14.25
CA ARG A 121 1.05 20.66 -15.30
C ARG A 121 0.60 20.17 -16.69
N GLU A 122 0.29 21.14 -17.53
CA GLU A 122 -0.52 21.13 -18.76
C GLU A 122 -0.07 20.32 -20.00
N ALA A 123 -1.10 20.04 -20.82
CA ALA A 123 -1.15 19.93 -22.31
C ALA A 123 -0.66 18.61 -22.97
N VAL A 124 -1.22 18.08 -24.09
CA VAL A 124 -2.06 18.59 -25.20
C VAL A 124 -2.98 17.46 -25.73
N ALA A 125 -4.15 17.84 -26.24
CA ALA A 125 -5.22 17.01 -26.78
C ALA A 125 -4.91 16.21 -28.07
N ALA A 126 -5.43 14.98 -28.14
CA ALA A 126 -5.77 14.29 -29.39
C ALA A 126 -7.29 14.00 -29.37
N LYS A 127 -8.02 14.52 -30.37
CA LYS A 127 -9.49 14.36 -30.47
C LYS A 127 -9.82 12.90 -30.78
N SER A 128 -10.37 12.19 -29.79
CA SER A 128 -10.85 10.83 -29.95
C SER A 128 -12.17 10.79 -30.71
N VAL A 129 -12.17 10.19 -31.90
CA VAL A 129 -13.38 9.88 -32.67
C VAL A 129 -14.23 8.91 -31.85
N LYS A 130 -15.44 9.32 -31.47
CA LYS A 130 -16.34 8.51 -30.63
C LYS A 130 -17.00 7.43 -31.50
N SER A 131 -16.94 6.17 -31.07
CA SER A 131 -17.61 5.03 -31.72
C SER A 131 -18.49 4.29 -30.70
N CYS A 132 -19.55 3.61 -31.17
CA CYS A 132 -20.40 2.78 -30.33
C CYS A 132 -19.63 1.60 -29.72
N ARG A 133 -18.55 1.14 -30.36
CA ARG A 133 -17.77 -0.03 -29.91
C ARG A 133 -17.17 0.13 -28.51
N ASN A 134 -16.88 1.37 -28.11
CA ASN A 134 -16.38 1.71 -26.77
C ASN A 134 -17.46 2.31 -25.86
N CYS A 135 -18.73 2.22 -26.24
CA CYS A 135 -19.86 2.76 -25.49
C CYS A 135 -20.50 1.68 -24.62
N VAL A 136 -20.63 1.93 -23.31
CA VAL A 136 -21.26 1.02 -22.35
C VAL A 136 -22.72 0.69 -22.69
N PHE A 137 -23.38 1.55 -23.45
CA PHE A 137 -24.78 1.38 -23.83
C PHE A 137 -24.97 0.61 -25.15
N TYR A 138 -23.89 0.26 -25.85
CA TYR A 138 -23.96 -0.47 -27.10
C TYR A 138 -23.72 -1.97 -26.87
N ASP A 139 -24.67 -2.78 -27.30
CA ASP A 139 -24.53 -4.24 -27.36
C ASP A 139 -24.20 -4.66 -28.79
N ALA A 140 -22.97 -5.16 -28.95
CA ALA A 140 -22.46 -5.62 -30.24
C ALA A 140 -23.13 -6.92 -30.73
N SER A 141 -23.57 -7.80 -29.82
CA SER A 141 -24.24 -9.06 -30.18
C SER A 141 -25.61 -8.81 -30.80
N ARG A 142 -26.28 -7.72 -30.40
CA ARG A 142 -27.61 -7.34 -30.91
C ARG A 142 -27.59 -6.13 -31.85
N SER A 143 -26.40 -5.55 -32.08
CA SER A 143 -26.22 -4.30 -32.82
C SER A 143 -27.22 -3.21 -32.36
N ARG A 144 -27.36 -3.04 -31.04
CA ARG A 144 -28.40 -2.18 -30.44
C ARG A 144 -27.82 -1.23 -29.40
N CYS A 145 -28.25 0.03 -29.44
CA CYS A 145 -28.00 1.01 -28.40
C CYS A 145 -29.14 0.96 -27.38
N PHE A 146 -28.84 0.59 -26.14
CA PHE A 146 -29.83 0.54 -25.06
C PHE A 146 -30.23 1.91 -24.55
N LEU A 147 -29.34 2.91 -24.64
CA LEU A 147 -29.67 4.28 -24.21
C LEU A 147 -30.71 4.95 -25.13
N LEU A 148 -30.58 4.74 -26.44
CA LEU A 148 -31.51 5.29 -27.43
C LEU A 148 -32.58 4.27 -27.87
N HIS A 149 -32.52 3.06 -27.31
CA HIS A 149 -33.38 1.91 -27.64
C HIS A 149 -33.48 1.55 -29.14
N LEU A 150 -32.53 1.97 -29.98
CA LEU A 150 -32.50 1.76 -31.43
C LEU A 150 -31.41 0.79 -31.88
N ASN A 151 -31.58 0.20 -33.07
CA ASN A 151 -30.55 -0.63 -33.69
C ASN A 151 -29.52 0.25 -34.40
N VAL A 152 -28.24 0.04 -34.12
CA VAL A 152 -27.12 0.80 -34.70
C VAL A 152 -26.65 0.08 -35.96
N GLN A 153 -26.77 0.75 -37.12
CA GLN A 153 -26.34 0.19 -38.41
C GLN A 153 -24.82 0.24 -38.58
N ASP A 154 -24.19 1.36 -38.22
CA ASP A 154 -22.74 1.52 -38.25
C ASP A 154 -22.18 1.89 -36.87
N PRO A 155 -21.51 0.96 -36.18
CA PRO A 155 -20.94 1.21 -34.86
C PRO A 155 -19.79 2.21 -34.84
N ASN A 156 -19.16 2.52 -35.98
CA ASN A 156 -18.08 3.52 -36.06
C ASN A 156 -18.61 4.94 -36.28
N ASN A 157 -19.90 5.09 -36.60
CA ASN A 157 -20.56 6.36 -36.77
C ASN A 157 -21.80 6.44 -35.85
N PRO A 158 -21.60 6.72 -34.54
CA PRO A 158 -22.67 6.65 -33.57
C PRO A 158 -23.83 7.59 -33.92
N PRO A 159 -25.07 7.11 -33.89
CA PRO A 159 -26.23 7.98 -34.10
C PRO A 159 -26.38 9.02 -32.97
N CYS A 160 -25.82 8.76 -31.78
CA CYS A 160 -25.83 9.67 -30.64
C CYS A 160 -24.80 10.80 -30.72
N THR A 161 -23.92 10.80 -31.73
CA THR A 161 -22.90 11.85 -31.93
C THR A 161 -23.24 12.83 -33.04
N ARG A 162 -24.38 12.66 -33.71
CA ARG A 162 -24.98 13.65 -34.61
C ARG A 162 -25.82 14.67 -33.86
#